data_AF-A0A7K8XYW0-F1
#
_entry.id   AF-A0A7K8XYW0-F1
#
_cell.length_a   1.000
_cell.length_b   1.000
_cell.length_c   1.000
_cell.angle_alpha   90.00
_cell.angle_beta   90.00
_cell.angle_gamma   90.00
#
_symmetry.space_group_name_H-M   'P 1'
#
loop_
_entity.id
_entity.type
_entity.pdbx_description
1 polymer ?
#
loop_
_entity_poly.entity_id
_entity_poly.type
_entity_poly.pdbx_seq_one_letter_code
_entity_poly.pdbx_strand_id
1 'polypeptide(L)'
;GAMSVDSITDLSDNTSKLLEALQLSHPHELDPRRSLGKKKMLSLNPISWQVPRIVDRCCKHIETHGLQTVGIFRVGSSKKRVQQLREEFDQGLDVFLDEHQSVHDVAALLKEFLRDMPDSLIPRELYSPFLSTASMEGPAQLATLQLLLFLLPPCHSDTLHRLLRFLSQVAQHAQSSQGPEGQEIPGNKMTASNLATVFGPNILQKDKPGEKDAVAMNFEDSAAIIVVIQRLIEHYQTLFTVSPEMQLDILRRLFQTDPDVIDYLLRRK
;
A
#
# COMPACT_ATOMS: atom_id res chain seq x y z
N GLY A 1 -44.66 -4.08 -5.49
CA GLY A 1 -44.23 -4.46 -6.83
C GLY A 1 -42.79 -4.91 -6.73
N ALA A 2 -42.54 -6.19 -7.01
CA ALA A 2 -41.20 -6.75 -7.10
C ALA A 2 -40.55 -6.42 -8.46
N MET A 3 -39.24 -6.71 -8.54
CA MET A 3 -38.34 -6.72 -9.73
C MET A 3 -37.77 -5.35 -10.11
N SER A 4 -36.48 -5.18 -10.46
CA SER A 4 -35.38 -6.13 -10.65
C SER A 4 -34.03 -5.43 -10.50
N VAL A 5 -33.09 -6.12 -9.86
CA VAL A 5 -31.66 -6.06 -10.15
C VAL A 5 -31.45 -6.60 -11.57
N ASP A 6 -30.69 -5.89 -12.40
CA ASP A 6 -29.84 -6.40 -13.50
C ASP A 6 -29.42 -5.25 -14.40
N SER A 7 -28.16 -4.82 -14.28
CA SER A 7 -27.38 -4.11 -15.31
C SER A 7 -25.89 -4.18 -14.93
N ILE A 8 -25.39 -5.41 -14.78
CA ILE A 8 -23.96 -5.71 -14.92
C ILE A 8 -23.90 -6.79 -16.00
N THR A 9 -23.63 -6.37 -17.23
CA THR A 9 -22.97 -7.17 -18.27
C THR A 9 -22.69 -6.22 -19.42
N ASP A 10 -21.44 -5.77 -19.56
CA ASP A 10 -20.77 -5.51 -20.84
C ASP A 10 -19.42 -4.83 -20.61
N LEU A 11 -18.46 -5.57 -20.04
CA LEU A 11 -17.04 -5.19 -20.09
C LEU A 11 -16.19 -6.44 -20.29
N SER A 12 -16.09 -6.84 -21.57
CA SER A 12 -14.99 -7.53 -22.24
C SER A 12 -14.18 -8.61 -21.49
N ASP A 13 -14.24 -9.82 -22.05
CA ASP A 13 -13.55 -11.07 -21.71
C ASP A 13 -12.00 -11.08 -21.79
N ASN A 14 -11.31 -10.00 -21.39
CA ASN A 14 -9.84 -9.97 -21.33
C ASN A 14 -9.26 -9.42 -20.02
N THR A 15 -10.07 -9.37 -18.96
CA THR A 15 -9.59 -8.96 -17.63
C THR A 15 -9.07 -10.18 -16.87
N SER A 16 -7.76 -10.20 -16.65
CA SER A 16 -7.05 -11.22 -15.89
C SER A 16 -7.73 -11.51 -14.54
N LYS A 17 -7.78 -12.79 -14.15
CA LYS A 17 -8.31 -13.35 -12.89
C LYS A 17 -7.83 -12.66 -11.58
N LEU A 18 -6.82 -11.81 -11.69
CA LEU A 18 -6.27 -10.96 -10.64
C LEU A 18 -7.25 -9.87 -10.15
N LEU A 19 -8.13 -9.37 -11.02
CA LEU A 19 -9.22 -8.45 -10.63
C LEU A 19 -10.30 -9.15 -9.79
N GLU A 20 -10.55 -10.42 -10.09
CA GLU A 20 -11.46 -11.28 -9.31
C GLU A 20 -10.84 -11.59 -7.92
N ALA A 21 -9.52 -11.77 -7.85
CA ALA A 21 -8.79 -11.96 -6.59
C ALA A 21 -8.72 -10.69 -5.70
N LEU A 22 -8.84 -9.50 -6.30
CA LEU A 22 -8.98 -8.23 -5.58
C LEU A 22 -10.38 -8.05 -4.98
N GLN A 23 -11.41 -8.61 -5.62
CA GLN A 23 -12.81 -8.54 -5.18
C GLN A 23 -13.23 -9.69 -4.26
N LEU A 24 -12.49 -10.81 -4.24
CA LEU A 24 -12.79 -12.00 -3.44
C LEU A 24 -11.69 -12.29 -2.40
N SER A 25 -11.53 -11.40 -1.43
CA SER A 25 -11.07 -11.87 -0.12
C SER A 25 -12.24 -12.66 0.51
N HIS A 26 -12.24 -13.98 0.29
CA HIS A 26 -13.27 -14.87 0.83
C HIS A 26 -13.41 -14.70 2.35
N PRO A 27 -14.64 -14.52 2.89
CA PRO A 27 -14.88 -14.30 4.31
C PRO A 27 -14.59 -15.52 5.22
N HIS A 28 -14.17 -16.67 4.68
CA HIS A 28 -14.07 -17.92 5.42
C HIS A 28 -12.72 -18.22 6.10
N GLU A 29 -11.71 -17.35 6.02
CA GLU A 29 -10.41 -17.58 6.68
C GLU A 29 -10.09 -16.57 7.81
N LEU A 30 -11.09 -15.82 8.25
CA LEU A 30 -11.00 -14.98 9.45
C LEU A 30 -11.21 -15.83 10.71
N ASP A 31 -10.22 -16.64 11.09
CA ASP A 31 -10.21 -17.21 12.45
C ASP A 31 -9.78 -16.10 13.44
N PRO A 32 -10.66 -15.59 14.34
CA PRO A 32 -10.37 -14.41 15.17
C PRO A 32 -9.45 -14.70 16.36
N ARG A 33 -8.98 -15.95 16.54
CA ARG A 33 -8.30 -16.36 17.77
C ARG A 33 -6.80 -16.13 17.73
N ARG A 34 -6.37 -14.86 17.79
CA ARG A 34 -5.09 -14.40 18.40
C ARG A 34 -4.86 -12.91 18.12
N SER A 35 -5.46 -12.02 18.90
CA SER A 35 -4.77 -10.78 19.32
C SER A 35 -5.45 -10.16 20.55
N LEU A 36 -5.25 -10.79 21.70
CA LEU A 36 -5.48 -10.12 22.98
C LEU A 36 -4.39 -9.04 23.16
N GLY A 37 -4.82 -7.78 23.19
CA GLY A 37 -4.15 -6.73 23.96
C GLY A 37 -3.10 -5.89 23.24
N LYS A 38 -3.49 -5.08 22.24
CA LYS A 38 -2.89 -3.75 22.00
C LYS A 38 -4.01 -2.79 21.60
N LYS A 39 -4.06 -1.60 22.22
CA LYS A 39 -5.00 -0.52 21.84
C LYS A 39 -4.76 -0.18 20.37
N LYS A 40 -5.56 -0.76 19.48
CA LYS A 40 -5.47 -0.59 18.03
C LYS A 40 -6.01 0.81 17.71
N MET A 41 -5.15 1.68 17.20
CA MET A 41 -5.63 2.93 16.60
C MET A 41 -6.59 2.58 15.46
N LEU A 42 -7.73 3.26 15.41
CA LEU A 42 -8.82 2.97 14.49
C LEU A 42 -8.44 3.49 13.09
N SER A 43 -8.32 2.55 12.14
CA SER A 43 -7.98 2.78 10.73
C SER A 43 -8.98 3.69 10.03
N LEU A 44 -8.56 4.33 8.94
CA LEU A 44 -9.43 5.11 8.05
C LEU A 44 -10.57 4.27 7.44
N ASN A 45 -10.37 2.96 7.28
CA ASN A 45 -11.39 2.04 6.79
C ASN A 45 -11.76 1.00 7.86
N PRO A 46 -13.02 0.99 8.36
CA PRO A 46 -13.50 0.04 9.35
C PRO A 46 -14.08 -1.26 8.75
N ILE A 47 -14.05 -1.45 7.43
CA ILE A 47 -14.53 -2.66 6.74
C ILE A 47 -13.31 -3.54 6.42
N SER A 48 -13.44 -4.86 6.63
CA SER A 48 -12.45 -5.94 6.43
C SER A 48 -11.21 -5.53 5.62
N TRP A 49 -10.01 -5.64 6.22
CA TRP A 49 -8.69 -5.39 5.61
C TRP A 49 -8.60 -5.80 4.12
N GLN A 50 -8.62 -4.82 3.21
CA GLN A 50 -8.73 -5.04 1.75
C GLN A 50 -7.37 -4.97 1.05
N VAL A 51 -6.39 -5.73 1.54
CA VAL A 51 -5.05 -5.79 0.93
C VAL A 51 -4.90 -7.07 0.09
N PRO A 52 -4.43 -6.97 -1.16
CA PRO A 52 -4.16 -8.14 -2.00
C PRO A 52 -3.20 -9.12 -1.33
N ARG A 53 -3.50 -10.43 -1.41
CA ARG A 53 -2.67 -11.50 -0.83
C ARG A 53 -1.22 -11.40 -1.29
N ILE A 54 -0.98 -11.11 -2.56
CA ILE A 54 0.37 -10.94 -3.11
C ILE A 54 1.14 -9.81 -2.41
N VAL A 55 0.50 -8.65 -2.15
CA VAL A 55 1.12 -7.53 -1.42
C VAL A 55 1.41 -7.93 0.02
N ASP A 56 0.45 -8.58 0.68
CA ASP A 56 0.61 -9.00 2.08
C ASP A 56 1.74 -10.03 2.25
N ARG A 57 1.73 -11.09 1.43
CA ARG A 57 2.74 -12.16 1.45
C ARG A 57 4.13 -11.64 1.09
N CYS A 58 4.27 -10.86 0.02
CA CYS A 58 5.57 -10.34 -0.40
C CYS A 58 6.22 -9.48 0.68
N CYS A 59 5.48 -8.52 1.25
CA CYS A 59 6.05 -7.70 2.33
C CYS A 59 6.34 -8.52 3.59
N LYS A 60 5.48 -9.46 4.00
CA LYS A 60 5.74 -10.33 5.17
C LYS A 60 7.03 -11.15 5.01
N HIS A 61 7.24 -11.70 3.82
CA HIS A 61 8.45 -12.45 3.52
C HIS A 61 9.69 -11.55 3.60
N ILE A 62 9.64 -10.34 3.03
CA ILE A 62 10.78 -9.39 3.10
C ILE A 62 10.99 -8.83 4.52
N GLU A 63 9.92 -8.60 5.29
CA GLU A 63 9.99 -8.23 6.71
C GLU A 63 10.70 -9.30 7.54
N THR A 64 10.52 -10.57 7.18
CA THR A 64 11.09 -11.70 7.92
C THR A 64 12.53 -12.00 7.50
N HIS A 65 12.81 -11.96 6.19
CA HIS A 65 14.07 -12.48 5.63
C HIS A 65 14.95 -11.43 4.95
N GLY A 66 14.40 -10.26 4.61
CA GLY A 66 15.02 -9.30 3.69
C GLY A 66 15.40 -7.94 4.27
N LEU A 67 15.07 -7.65 5.54
CA LEU A 67 15.29 -6.31 6.11
C LEU A 67 16.77 -5.88 6.16
N GLN A 68 17.70 -6.84 6.24
CA GLN A 68 19.14 -6.57 6.24
C GLN A 68 19.80 -6.79 4.87
N THR A 69 19.02 -7.10 3.83
CA THR A 69 19.56 -7.36 2.50
C THR A 69 19.96 -6.04 1.82
N VAL A 70 21.26 -5.84 1.62
CA VAL A 70 21.81 -4.65 0.97
C VAL A 70 21.19 -4.45 -0.42
N GLY A 71 20.63 -3.27 -0.65
CA GLY A 71 20.03 -2.90 -1.93
C GLY A 71 18.75 -3.65 -2.25
N ILE A 72 17.99 -4.13 -1.25
CA ILE A 72 16.64 -4.69 -1.48
C ILE A 72 15.79 -3.73 -2.33
N PHE A 73 15.03 -4.26 -3.29
CA PHE A 73 14.34 -3.52 -4.38
C PHE A 73 15.21 -2.88 -5.47
N ARG A 74 16.52 -2.70 -5.27
CA ARG A 74 17.43 -2.11 -6.27
C ARG A 74 18.26 -3.16 -7.02
N VAL A 75 18.72 -4.18 -6.32
CA VAL A 75 19.51 -5.28 -6.89
C VAL A 75 18.63 -6.12 -7.84
N GLY A 76 19.23 -6.61 -8.92
CA GLY A 76 18.53 -7.41 -9.94
C GLY A 76 17.99 -8.73 -9.42
N SER A 77 16.96 -9.24 -10.11
CA SER A 77 16.27 -10.49 -9.82
C SER A 77 16.29 -11.44 -11.02
N SER A 78 15.91 -12.70 -10.80
CA SER A 78 15.74 -13.67 -11.88
C SER A 78 14.38 -13.51 -12.54
N LYS A 79 14.34 -12.98 -13.76
CA LYS A 79 13.09 -12.80 -14.53
C LYS A 79 12.27 -14.09 -14.62
N LYS A 80 12.92 -15.23 -14.81
CA LYS A 80 12.25 -16.55 -14.88
C LYS A 80 11.56 -16.90 -13.57
N ARG A 81 12.23 -16.71 -12.42
CA ARG A 81 11.65 -17.04 -11.11
C ARG A 81 10.55 -16.06 -10.71
N VAL A 82 10.70 -14.78 -11.05
CA VAL A 82 9.66 -13.76 -10.84
C VAL A 82 8.41 -14.10 -11.64
N GLN A 83 8.56 -14.46 -12.91
CA GLN A 83 7.45 -14.88 -13.77
C GLN A 83 6.75 -16.13 -13.24
N GLN A 84 7.52 -17.13 -12.78
CA GLN A 84 6.95 -18.33 -12.16
C GLN A 84 6.13 -17.98 -10.90
N LEU A 85 6.67 -17.15 -9.99
CA LEU A 85 5.94 -16.73 -8.80
C LEU A 85 4.64 -15.99 -9.17
N ARG A 86 4.68 -15.14 -10.20
CA ARG A 86 3.50 -14.43 -10.69
C ARG A 86 2.42 -15.41 -11.17
N GLU A 87 2.80 -16.39 -11.98
CA GLU A 87 1.88 -17.42 -12.47
C GLU A 87 1.25 -18.23 -11.33
N GLU A 88 2.01 -18.54 -10.28
CA GLU A 88 1.49 -19.24 -9.09
C GLU A 88 0.42 -18.40 -8.35
N PHE A 89 0.65 -17.09 -8.19
CA PHE A 89 -0.34 -16.17 -7.62
C PHE A 89 -1.58 -16.01 -8.53
N ASP A 90 -1.39 -15.92 -9.84
CA ASP A 90 -2.46 -15.73 -10.84
C ASP A 90 -3.39 -16.94 -10.95
N GLN A 91 -2.88 -18.14 -10.63
CA GLN A 91 -3.67 -19.37 -10.54
C GLN A 91 -4.50 -19.47 -9.25
N GLY A 92 -4.38 -18.50 -8.33
CA GLY A 92 -5.08 -18.51 -7.06
C GLY A 92 -4.55 -19.54 -6.06
N LEU A 93 -3.34 -20.07 -6.29
CA LEU A 93 -2.68 -20.96 -5.35
C LEU A 93 -2.29 -20.19 -4.09
N ASP A 94 -2.35 -20.84 -2.91
CA ASP A 94 -1.75 -20.26 -1.71
C ASP A 94 -0.23 -20.38 -1.81
N VAL A 95 0.38 -19.36 -2.41
CA VAL A 95 1.83 -19.29 -2.62
C VAL A 95 2.52 -19.13 -1.27
N PHE A 96 3.21 -20.19 -0.85
CA PHE A 96 4.02 -20.19 0.36
C PHE A 96 5.44 -19.69 0.05
N LEU A 97 5.74 -18.46 0.47
CA LEU A 97 7.07 -17.87 0.34
C LEU A 97 7.93 -18.27 1.56
N ASP A 98 8.63 -19.40 1.46
CA ASP A 98 9.54 -19.89 2.48
C ASP A 98 10.89 -19.15 2.51
N GLU A 99 11.79 -19.54 3.42
CA GLU A 99 13.12 -18.93 3.56
C GLU A 99 14.08 -19.18 2.39
N HIS A 100 13.79 -20.17 1.53
CA HIS A 100 14.60 -20.50 0.36
C HIS A 100 14.26 -19.60 -0.83
N GLN A 101 13.09 -18.97 -0.81
CA GLN A 101 12.70 -18.02 -1.84
C GLN A 101 13.59 -16.78 -1.80
N SER A 102 14.06 -16.34 -2.98
CA SER A 102 14.95 -15.19 -3.07
C SER A 102 14.21 -13.89 -2.78
N VAL A 103 14.65 -13.16 -1.75
CA VAL A 103 14.10 -11.84 -1.38
C VAL A 103 14.13 -10.84 -2.53
N HIS A 104 15.12 -10.93 -3.44
CA HIS A 104 15.21 -10.05 -4.62
C HIS A 104 14.13 -10.36 -5.66
N ASP A 105 13.77 -11.63 -5.83
CA ASP A 105 12.68 -12.01 -6.74
C ASP A 105 11.32 -11.61 -6.17
N VAL A 106 11.10 -11.83 -4.86
CA VAL A 106 9.87 -11.39 -4.17
C VAL A 106 9.74 -9.86 -4.21
N ALA A 107 10.85 -9.15 -4.03
CA ALA A 107 10.90 -7.70 -4.15
C ALA A 107 10.59 -7.22 -5.57
N ALA A 108 11.08 -7.92 -6.60
CA ALA A 108 10.75 -7.62 -7.99
C ALA A 108 9.26 -7.89 -8.27
N LEU A 109 8.74 -9.03 -7.85
CA LEU A 109 7.33 -9.39 -7.99
C LEU A 109 6.40 -8.34 -7.39
N LEU A 110 6.69 -7.85 -6.17
CA LEU A 110 5.90 -6.79 -5.54
C LEU A 110 5.87 -5.51 -6.39
N LYS A 111 7.02 -5.10 -6.95
CA LYS A 111 7.10 -3.92 -7.82
C LYS A 111 6.33 -4.13 -9.12
N GLU A 112 6.49 -5.29 -9.77
CA GLU A 112 5.82 -5.62 -11.02
C GLU A 112 4.30 -5.67 -10.82
N PHE A 113 3.83 -6.26 -9.72
CA PHE A 113 2.42 -6.27 -9.38
C PHE A 113 1.85 -4.85 -9.30
N LEU A 114 2.49 -3.95 -8.53
CA LEU A 114 2.04 -2.56 -8.38
C LEU A 114 2.06 -1.79 -9.70
N ARG A 115 3.11 -1.98 -10.50
CA ARG A 115 3.29 -1.34 -11.80
C ARG A 115 2.22 -1.76 -12.80
N ASP A 116 1.91 -3.05 -12.83
CA ASP A 116 1.05 -3.66 -13.86
C ASP A 116 -0.44 -3.66 -13.44
N MET A 117 -0.79 -3.05 -12.31
CA MET A 117 -2.20 -2.94 -11.91
C MET A 117 -3.00 -2.16 -12.97
N PRO A 118 -4.25 -2.57 -13.26
CA PRO A 118 -5.10 -1.89 -14.25
C PRO A 118 -5.28 -0.41 -13.93
N ASP A 119 -5.45 -0.11 -12.65
CA ASP A 119 -5.35 1.23 -12.10
C ASP A 119 -4.21 1.35 -11.11
N SER A 120 -3.50 2.48 -11.18
CA SER A 120 -2.33 2.71 -10.34
C SER A 120 -2.75 2.75 -8.85
N LEU A 121 -1.84 2.38 -7.94
CA LEU A 121 -2.19 2.28 -6.51
C LEU A 121 -2.75 3.59 -5.97
N ILE A 122 -2.14 4.71 -6.35
CA ILE A 122 -2.80 6.01 -6.33
C ILE A 122 -3.47 6.21 -7.69
N PRO A 123 -4.82 6.33 -7.74
CA PRO A 123 -5.56 6.51 -8.99
C PRO A 123 -5.06 7.72 -9.79
N ARG A 124 -5.09 7.60 -11.11
CA ARG A 124 -4.55 8.60 -12.05
C ARG A 124 -5.23 9.97 -11.93
N GLU A 125 -6.51 9.99 -11.55
CA GLU A 125 -7.28 11.20 -11.31
C GLU A 125 -6.70 12.05 -10.17
N LEU A 126 -5.97 11.41 -9.25
CA LEU A 126 -5.28 12.08 -8.15
C LEU A 126 -3.81 12.39 -8.46
N TYR A 127 -3.29 12.04 -9.65
CA TYR A 127 -1.89 12.27 -10.03
C TYR A 127 -1.46 13.72 -9.85
N SER A 128 -2.11 14.65 -10.55
CA SER A 128 -1.76 16.08 -10.48
C SER A 128 -1.95 16.67 -9.08
N PRO A 129 -3.05 16.38 -8.34
CA PRO A 129 -3.18 16.78 -6.95
C PRO A 129 -2.02 16.31 -6.06
N PHE A 130 -1.61 15.04 -6.14
CA PHE A 130 -0.46 14.54 -5.38
C PHE A 130 0.84 15.26 -5.76
N LEU A 131 1.14 15.42 -7.06
CA LEU A 131 2.35 16.12 -7.53
C LEU A 131 2.38 17.59 -7.06
N SER A 132 1.23 18.26 -7.03
CA SER A 132 1.15 19.65 -6.58
C SER A 132 1.61 19.83 -5.13
N THR A 133 1.54 18.78 -4.30
CA THR A 133 2.02 18.84 -2.92
C THR A 133 3.54 18.88 -2.82
N ALA A 134 4.28 18.55 -3.88
CA ALA A 134 5.74 18.54 -3.87
C ALA A 134 6.36 19.93 -3.68
N SER A 135 5.65 20.99 -4.08
CA SER A 135 6.06 22.39 -3.87
C SER A 135 5.63 22.97 -2.52
N MET A 136 4.89 22.21 -1.71
CA MET A 136 4.44 22.62 -0.38
C MET A 136 5.46 22.22 0.68
N GLU A 137 5.50 22.97 1.78
CA GLU A 137 6.42 22.71 2.89
C GLU A 137 5.71 22.42 4.21
N GLY A 138 6.33 21.55 5.01
CA GLY A 138 5.98 21.34 6.41
C GLY A 138 4.54 20.86 6.64
N PRO A 139 3.82 21.42 7.64
CA PRO A 139 2.49 20.95 8.03
C PRO A 139 1.44 21.05 6.91
N ALA A 140 1.54 22.06 6.04
CA ALA A 140 0.58 22.27 4.95
C ALA A 140 0.63 21.14 3.91
N GLN A 141 1.84 20.65 3.60
CA GLN A 141 2.03 19.50 2.73
C GLN A 141 1.37 18.26 3.33
N LEU A 142 1.64 17.96 4.60
CA LEU A 142 1.11 16.78 5.28
C LEU A 142 -0.42 16.82 5.40
N ALA A 143 -1.00 17.98 5.73
CA ALA A 143 -2.44 18.16 5.77
C ALA A 143 -3.10 17.90 4.41
N THR A 144 -2.50 18.41 3.32
CA THR A 144 -3.02 18.21 1.96
C THR A 144 -2.89 16.75 1.53
N LEU A 145 -1.73 16.10 1.78
CA LEU A 145 -1.55 14.68 1.53
C LEU A 145 -2.58 13.83 2.28
N GLN A 146 -2.86 14.15 3.55
CA GLN A 146 -3.87 13.45 4.34
C GLN A 146 -5.27 13.56 3.71
N LEU A 147 -5.66 14.76 3.27
CA LEU A 147 -6.94 14.95 2.58
C LEU A 147 -7.02 14.15 1.27
N LEU A 148 -5.93 14.09 0.49
CA LEU A 148 -5.87 13.28 -0.73
C LEU A 148 -5.97 11.78 -0.43
N LEU A 149 -5.36 11.30 0.66
CA LEU A 149 -5.49 9.91 1.10
C LEU A 149 -6.93 9.56 1.49
N PHE A 150 -7.71 10.51 2.01
CA PHE A 150 -9.13 10.30 2.34
C PHE A 150 -10.03 10.19 1.11
N LEU A 151 -9.55 10.64 -0.06
CA LEU A 151 -10.27 10.48 -1.34
C LEU A 151 -9.99 9.12 -2.00
N LEU A 152 -9.04 8.34 -1.48
CA LEU A 152 -8.73 7.03 -2.04
C LEU A 152 -9.87 6.04 -1.80
N PRO A 153 -10.18 5.17 -2.78
CA PRO A 153 -11.05 4.02 -2.54
C PRO A 153 -10.52 3.16 -1.39
N PRO A 154 -11.40 2.50 -0.59
CA PRO A 154 -10.98 1.75 0.60
C PRO A 154 -9.85 0.74 0.36
N CYS A 155 -9.93 -0.07 -0.69
CA CYS A 155 -8.91 -1.07 -1.03
C CYS A 155 -7.57 -0.45 -1.45
N HIS A 156 -7.58 0.66 -2.16
CA HIS A 156 -6.37 1.42 -2.51
C HIS A 156 -5.72 2.00 -1.26
N SER A 157 -6.53 2.59 -0.37
CA SER A 157 -6.06 3.17 0.89
C SER A 157 -5.45 2.12 1.82
N ASP A 158 -6.11 0.97 2.00
CA ASP A 158 -5.61 -0.14 2.83
C ASP A 158 -4.30 -0.71 2.27
N THR A 159 -4.24 -0.92 0.95
CA THR A 159 -3.05 -1.43 0.25
C THR A 159 -1.89 -0.44 0.36
N LEU A 160 -2.15 0.85 0.16
CA LEU A 160 -1.15 1.90 0.30
C LEU A 160 -0.66 2.02 1.75
N HIS A 161 -1.57 2.00 2.73
CA HIS A 161 -1.19 2.02 4.14
C HIS A 161 -0.24 0.87 4.48
N ARG A 162 -0.59 -0.35 4.05
CA ARG A 162 0.21 -1.54 4.27
C ARG A 162 1.58 -1.43 3.59
N LEU A 163 1.62 -0.99 2.33
CA LEU A 163 2.87 -0.79 1.60
C LEU A 163 3.76 0.26 2.28
N LEU A 164 3.22 1.44 2.63
CA LEU A 164 3.99 2.52 3.25
C LEU A 164 4.54 2.13 4.62
N ARG A 165 3.75 1.41 5.42
CA ARG A 165 4.22 0.83 6.70
C ARG A 165 5.43 -0.06 6.48
N PHE A 166 5.33 -0.98 5.52
CA PHE A 166 6.41 -1.89 5.18
C PHE A 166 7.66 -1.15 4.68
N LEU A 167 7.51 -0.20 3.75
CA LEU A 167 8.62 0.60 3.23
C LEU A 167 9.29 1.44 4.32
N SER A 168 8.51 1.98 5.26
CA SER A 168 9.04 2.69 6.43
C SER A 168 9.89 1.76 7.30
N GLN A 169 9.45 0.50 7.51
CA GLN A 169 10.24 -0.50 8.23
C GLN A 169 11.54 -0.85 7.49
N VAL A 170 11.53 -1.01 6.17
CA VAL A 170 12.75 -1.21 5.37
C VAL A 170 13.70 -0.02 5.54
N ALA A 171 13.18 1.21 5.47
CA ALA A 171 13.96 2.43 5.62
C ALA A 171 14.62 2.57 7.01
N GLN A 172 13.96 2.09 8.07
CA GLN A 172 14.54 2.08 9.43
C GLN A 172 15.78 1.18 9.54
N HIS A 173 15.95 0.21 8.64
CA HIS A 173 17.11 -0.68 8.59
C HIS A 173 18.16 -0.22 7.56
N ALA A 174 18.07 1.02 7.05
CA ALA A 174 18.99 1.51 6.03
C ALA A 174 20.43 1.71 6.52
N GLN A 175 20.60 2.12 7.78
CA GLN A 175 21.90 2.38 8.38
C GLN A 175 22.43 1.12 9.10
N SER A 176 23.77 1.01 9.21
CA SER A 176 24.36 -0.03 10.06
C SER A 176 23.93 0.18 11.51
N SER A 177 23.71 -0.92 12.22
CA SER A 177 23.34 -0.91 13.64
C SER A 177 24.27 -1.83 14.42
N GLN A 178 24.32 -1.67 15.74
CA GLN A 178 25.06 -2.58 16.61
C GLN A 178 24.14 -3.67 17.13
N GLY A 179 24.58 -4.92 17.01
CA GLY A 179 23.94 -6.06 17.63
C GLY A 179 24.11 -6.07 19.15
N PRO A 180 23.41 -6.98 19.84
CA PRO A 180 23.44 -7.08 21.30
C PRO A 180 24.83 -7.41 21.87
N GLU A 181 25.75 -7.95 21.07
CA GLU A 181 27.12 -8.28 21.46
C GLU A 181 28.15 -7.29 20.88
N GLY A 182 27.69 -6.12 20.39
CA GLY A 182 28.53 -5.08 19.81
C GLY A 182 29.01 -5.35 18.37
N GLN A 183 28.56 -6.43 17.73
CA GLN A 183 28.84 -6.68 16.32
C GLN A 183 28.15 -5.67 15.40
N GLU A 184 28.82 -5.21 14.35
CA GLU A 184 28.18 -4.37 13.34
C GLU A 184 27.23 -5.22 12.48
N ILE A 185 25.95 -4.86 12.48
CA ILE A 185 24.95 -5.38 11.57
C ILE A 185 24.87 -4.41 10.40
N PRO A 186 25.27 -4.83 9.17
CA PRO A 186 25.25 -3.94 8.02
C PRO A 186 23.80 -3.61 7.65
N GLY A 187 23.50 -2.31 7.50
CA GLY A 187 22.19 -1.86 7.06
C GLY A 187 21.95 -2.11 5.57
N ASN A 188 20.69 -2.18 5.17
CA ASN A 188 20.27 -2.47 3.79
C ASN A 188 20.53 -1.33 2.79
N LYS A 189 20.93 -0.13 3.24
CA LYS A 189 21.22 1.07 2.44
C LYS A 189 20.04 1.67 1.67
N MET A 190 18.81 1.24 1.95
CA MET A 190 17.59 1.71 1.29
C MET A 190 16.85 2.73 2.16
N THR A 191 17.26 4.00 2.09
CA THR A 191 16.56 5.12 2.76
C THR A 191 15.16 5.37 2.18
N ALA A 192 14.32 6.15 2.87
CA ALA A 192 13.00 6.52 2.37
C ALA A 192 13.06 7.19 0.98
N SER A 193 14.06 8.04 0.73
CA SER A 193 14.30 8.66 -0.59
C SER A 193 14.70 7.63 -1.67
N ASN A 194 15.57 6.66 -1.34
CA ASN A 194 15.94 5.58 -2.26
C ASN A 194 14.72 4.70 -2.60
N LEU A 195 13.91 4.36 -1.59
CA LEU A 195 12.67 3.61 -1.79
C LEU A 195 11.66 4.41 -2.60
N ALA A 196 11.52 5.71 -2.36
CA ALA A 196 10.64 6.59 -3.13
C ALA A 196 11.04 6.65 -4.61
N THR A 197 12.34 6.69 -4.90
CA THR A 197 12.86 6.61 -6.27
C THR A 197 12.46 5.30 -6.96
N VAL A 198 12.52 4.18 -6.23
CA VAL A 198 12.19 2.86 -6.80
C VAL A 198 10.68 2.67 -6.93
N PHE A 199 9.89 3.09 -5.94
CA PHE A 199 8.45 2.83 -5.86
C PHE A 199 7.58 3.92 -6.51
N GLY A 200 8.08 5.15 -6.62
CA GLY A 200 7.40 6.27 -7.28
C GLY A 200 6.69 5.91 -8.58
N PRO A 201 7.41 5.42 -9.60
CA PRO A 201 6.81 5.07 -10.89
C PRO A 201 5.88 3.85 -10.83
N ASN A 202 5.88 3.06 -9.75
CA ASN A 202 4.97 1.90 -9.61
C ASN A 202 3.70 2.26 -8.83
N ILE A 203 3.72 3.30 -8.00
CA ILE A 203 2.58 3.72 -7.15
C ILE A 203 1.78 4.85 -7.81
N LEU A 204 2.47 5.75 -8.53
CA LEU A 204 1.92 6.98 -9.07
C LEU A 204 2.29 7.11 -10.55
N GLN A 205 1.40 6.63 -11.42
CA GLN A 205 1.56 6.64 -12.87
C GLN A 205 0.67 7.71 -13.49
N LYS A 206 1.12 8.33 -14.58
CA LYS A 206 0.34 9.31 -15.33
C LYS A 206 -0.59 8.64 -16.35
N ASP A 207 -0.04 7.69 -17.11
CA ASP A 207 -0.70 7.05 -18.25
C ASP A 207 -1.07 5.58 -17.96
N LYS A 208 -1.84 4.95 -18.85
CA LYS A 208 -2.15 3.52 -18.75
C LYS A 208 -1.00 2.66 -19.28
N PRO A 209 -0.72 1.50 -18.65
CA PRO A 209 0.24 0.54 -19.21
C PRO A 209 -0.25 0.06 -20.58
N GLY A 210 0.48 0.41 -21.65
CA GLY A 210 0.19 -0.01 -23.02
C GLY A 210 -0.30 1.09 -23.97
N GLU A 211 -0.61 2.30 -23.49
CA GLU A 211 -0.79 3.45 -24.37
C GLU A 211 0.58 3.87 -24.93
N LYS A 212 0.74 3.72 -26.26
CA LYS A 212 2.01 3.93 -27.00
C LYS A 212 2.49 5.39 -27.03
N ASP A 213 1.70 6.30 -26.47
CA ASP A 213 2.09 7.69 -26.24
C ASP A 213 2.56 7.90 -24.81
N ALA A 214 3.36 6.96 -24.27
CA ALA A 214 4.14 7.17 -23.07
C ALA A 214 5.17 8.28 -23.33
N VAL A 215 4.72 9.52 -23.31
CA VAL A 215 5.58 10.69 -23.29
C VAL A 215 6.52 10.48 -22.14
N ALA A 216 7.83 10.48 -22.43
CA ALA A 216 8.86 10.32 -21.41
C ALA A 216 8.50 11.17 -20.19
N MET A 217 8.42 10.52 -19.01
CA MET A 217 8.06 11.18 -17.76
C MET A 217 8.94 12.42 -17.61
N ASN A 218 8.33 13.61 -17.44
CA ASN A 218 9.09 14.83 -17.27
C ASN A 218 10.03 14.65 -16.05
N PHE A 219 11.27 15.11 -16.16
CA PHE A 219 12.23 15.02 -15.06
C PHE A 219 11.71 15.74 -13.80
N GLU A 220 10.99 16.84 -13.97
CA GLU A 220 10.34 17.57 -12.89
C GLU A 220 9.25 16.74 -12.20
N ASP A 221 8.43 16.02 -12.96
CA ASP A 221 7.42 15.09 -12.43
C ASP A 221 8.11 13.98 -11.63
N SER A 222 9.19 13.40 -12.15
CA SER A 222 9.93 12.36 -11.43
C SER A 222 10.48 12.86 -10.09
N ALA A 223 11.00 14.09 -10.03
CA ALA A 223 11.48 14.70 -8.80
C ALA A 223 10.32 14.94 -7.81
N ALA A 224 9.20 15.48 -8.29
CA ALA A 224 8.00 15.70 -7.49
C ALA A 224 7.45 14.39 -6.89
N ILE A 225 7.38 13.33 -7.69
CA ILE A 225 6.94 11.99 -7.24
C ILE A 225 7.84 11.47 -6.13
N ILE A 226 9.17 11.60 -6.27
CA ILE A 226 10.11 11.17 -5.23
C ILE A 226 9.84 11.91 -3.92
N VAL A 227 9.64 13.23 -3.96
CA VAL A 227 9.32 14.03 -2.77
C VAL A 227 8.01 13.57 -2.13
N VAL A 228 6.95 13.39 -2.93
CA VAL A 228 5.64 12.96 -2.44
C VAL A 228 5.72 11.58 -1.78
N ILE A 229 6.27 10.59 -2.47
CA ILE A 229 6.35 9.21 -1.94
C ILE A 229 7.28 9.15 -0.73
N GLN A 230 8.38 9.90 -0.71
CA GLN A 230 9.25 9.98 0.46
C GLN A 230 8.47 10.49 1.68
N ARG A 231 7.68 11.56 1.53
CA ARG A 231 6.83 12.09 2.62
C ARG A 231 5.78 11.10 3.07
N LEU A 232 5.16 10.38 2.14
CA LEU A 232 4.22 9.31 2.48
C LEU A 232 4.89 8.20 3.30
N ILE A 233 6.12 7.78 2.96
CA ILE A 233 6.87 6.75 3.69
C ILE A 233 7.27 7.26 5.10
N GLU A 234 7.77 8.48 5.20
CA GLU A 234 8.23 9.09 6.46
C GLU A 234 7.08 9.33 7.45
N HIS A 235 5.90 9.72 6.94
CA HIS A 235 4.77 10.18 7.76
C HIS A 235 3.54 9.27 7.71
N TYR A 236 3.66 8.02 7.25
CA TYR A 236 2.51 7.12 7.09
C TYR A 236 1.67 6.95 8.37
N GLN A 237 2.29 6.99 9.56
CA GLN A 237 1.55 6.85 10.82
C GLN A 237 0.62 8.04 11.07
N THR A 238 1.10 9.27 10.88
CA THR A 238 0.31 10.47 11.12
C THR A 238 -0.70 10.70 10.00
N LEU A 239 -0.35 10.38 8.76
CA LEU A 239 -1.21 10.57 7.60
C LEU A 239 -2.46 9.66 7.65
N PHE A 240 -2.31 8.42 8.15
CA PHE A 240 -3.42 7.46 8.25
C PHE A 240 -4.11 7.45 9.62
N THR A 241 -3.84 8.44 10.47
CA THR A 241 -4.50 8.58 11.77
C THR A 241 -5.23 9.91 11.87
N VAL A 242 -6.43 9.88 12.46
CA VAL A 242 -7.21 11.09 12.76
C VAL A 242 -6.83 11.56 14.15
N SER A 243 -6.63 12.87 14.34
CA SER A 243 -6.28 13.42 15.65
C SER A 243 -7.39 13.15 16.68
N PRO A 244 -7.04 12.91 17.96
CA PRO A 244 -8.03 12.69 19.00
C PRO A 244 -9.03 13.84 19.15
N GLU A 245 -8.57 15.08 18.93
CA GLU A 245 -9.39 16.29 18.97
C GLU A 245 -10.47 16.27 17.88
N MET A 246 -10.08 15.98 16.63
CA MET A 246 -11.02 15.87 15.52
C MET A 246 -12.01 14.72 15.72
N GLN A 247 -11.55 13.58 16.24
CA GLN A 247 -12.42 12.46 16.59
C GLN A 247 -13.46 12.86 17.64
N LEU A 248 -13.03 13.57 18.70
CA LEU A 248 -13.90 14.02 19.77
C LEU A 248 -14.94 15.03 19.26
N ASP A 249 -14.54 15.96 18.41
CA ASP A 249 -15.45 16.96 17.84
C ASP A 249 -16.47 16.33 16.87
N ILE A 250 -16.04 15.37 16.05
CA ILE A 250 -16.96 14.59 15.20
C ILE A 250 -17.93 13.79 16.07
N LEU A 251 -17.44 13.10 17.10
CA LEU A 251 -18.28 12.34 18.03
C LEU A 251 -19.29 13.25 18.74
N ARG A 252 -18.87 14.41 19.25
CA ARG A 252 -19.76 15.39 19.88
C ARG A 252 -20.86 15.86 18.93
N ARG A 253 -20.52 16.14 17.67
CA ARG A 253 -21.51 16.53 16.64
C ARG A 253 -22.47 15.39 16.33
N LEU A 254 -21.96 14.18 16.14
CA LEU A 254 -22.81 12.99 15.93
C LEU A 254 -23.73 12.73 17.12
N PHE A 255 -23.29 12.97 18.36
CA PHE A 255 -24.14 12.86 19.56
C PHE A 255 -25.31 13.84 19.54
N GLN A 256 -25.13 15.00 18.89
CA GLN A 256 -26.15 16.03 18.78
C GLN A 256 -27.10 15.82 17.60
N THR A 257 -26.61 15.25 16.49
CA THR A 257 -27.43 15.07 15.27
C THR A 257 -28.07 13.69 15.20
N ASP A 258 -27.30 12.62 15.42
CA ASP A 258 -27.69 11.23 15.12
C ASP A 258 -27.13 10.25 16.17
N PRO A 259 -27.68 10.23 17.40
CA PRO A 259 -27.15 9.42 18.51
C PRO A 259 -27.19 7.91 18.22
N ASP A 260 -28.16 7.43 17.43
CA ASP A 260 -28.30 6.01 17.07
C ASP A 260 -27.13 5.50 16.21
N VAL A 261 -26.53 6.38 15.40
CA VAL A 261 -25.37 6.05 14.56
C VAL A 261 -24.13 5.79 15.41
N ILE A 262 -23.97 6.49 16.53
CA ILE A 262 -22.84 6.28 17.44
C ILE A 262 -22.91 4.90 18.08
N ASP A 263 -24.10 4.48 18.50
CA ASP A 263 -24.32 3.17 19.09
C ASP A 263 -23.96 2.05 18.10
N TYR A 264 -24.30 2.23 16.82
CA TYR A 264 -23.88 1.34 15.73
C TYR A 264 -22.36 1.33 15.53
N LEU A 265 -21.71 2.51 15.51
CA LEU A 265 -20.26 2.63 15.32
C LEU A 265 -19.45 2.05 16.49
N LEU A 266 -19.91 2.24 17.73
CA LEU A 266 -19.22 1.77 18.94
C LEU A 266 -19.36 0.25 19.18
N ARG A 267 -20.45 -0.37 18.72
CA ARG A 267 -20.66 -1.82 18.80
C ARG A 267 -19.83 -2.62 17.81
N ARG A 268 -19.16 -1.96 16.86
CA ARG A 268 -18.39 -2.55 15.76
C ARG A 268 -16.93 -2.91 16.11
N LYS A 269 -16.60 -2.98 17.42
CA LYS A 269 -15.25 -3.30 17.93
C LYS A 269 -14.88 -4.78 17.78
#